data_AF-I9VNF4-F1
#
_entry.id   AF-I9VNF4-F1
#
_cell.length_a   1.000
_cell.length_b   1.000
_cell.length_c   1.000
_cell.angle_alpha   90.00
_cell.angle_beta   90.00
_cell.angle_gamma   90.00
#
_symmetry.space_group_name_H-M   'P 1'
#
loop_
_entity.id
_entity.type
_entity.pdbx_description
1 polymer ?
#
loop_
_entity_poly.entity_id
_entity_poly.type
_entity_poly.pdbx_seq_one_letter_code
_entity_poly.pdbx_strand_id
1 'polypeptide(L)'
;MKRHLILAFALLASSVALNAVNSLPDDDKSDNKNKTELNSVVKKTWEFYSAIKQPSADALANAGNYKFGQEAGYLYNQFMKIYVVREEVVPGDPTRRTVIRKPTIYNAVRSIEKQLNKELKSNKMTREQVAAEFTNVLKVAISAYDSESESFEDALQINRKNATDLLSVFQNVKLTEI
;
A
#
# COMPACT_ATOMS: atom_id res chain seq x y z
N MET A 1 43.01 21.38 -17.13
CA MET A 1 42.19 20.80 -18.23
C MET A 1 40.73 20.86 -17.81
N LYS A 2 39.96 21.81 -18.34
CA LYS A 2 38.54 22.03 -17.99
C LYS A 2 37.69 21.27 -19.00
N ARG A 3 36.86 20.33 -18.54
CA ARG A 3 35.93 19.56 -19.39
C ARG A 3 34.59 20.29 -19.41
N HIS A 4 34.21 20.81 -20.58
CA HIS A 4 32.90 21.42 -20.80
C HIS A 4 31.84 20.32 -20.94
N LEU A 5 30.86 20.33 -20.04
CA LEU A 5 29.69 19.45 -20.08
C LEU A 5 28.61 20.14 -20.92
N ILE A 6 28.29 19.58 -22.09
CA ILE A 6 27.24 20.11 -22.97
C ILE A 6 25.89 19.57 -22.47
N LEU A 7 25.04 20.44 -21.92
CA LEU A 7 23.63 20.16 -21.65
C LEU A 7 22.84 20.32 -22.96
N ALA A 8 22.25 19.24 -23.47
CA ALA A 8 21.25 19.30 -24.52
C ALA A 8 19.85 19.28 -23.88
N PHE A 9 19.19 20.45 -23.83
CA PHE A 9 17.78 20.58 -23.52
C PHE A 9 16.97 20.35 -24.80
N ALA A 10 16.31 19.19 -24.91
CA ALA A 10 15.33 18.96 -25.98
C ALA A 10 13.95 19.43 -25.50
N LEU A 11 13.57 20.64 -25.94
CA LEU A 11 12.20 21.16 -25.90
C LEU A 11 11.39 20.48 -27.01
N LEU A 12 10.45 19.61 -26.64
CA LEU A 12 9.43 19.13 -27.57
C LEU A 12 8.11 19.85 -27.29
N ALA A 13 7.68 20.58 -28.32
CA ALA A 13 6.60 21.54 -28.33
C ALA A 13 5.21 20.89 -28.22
N SER A 14 4.35 21.55 -27.46
CA SER A 14 2.92 21.30 -27.35
C SER A 14 2.23 21.34 -28.71
N SER A 15 1.35 20.38 -28.98
CA SER A 15 0.30 20.52 -30.00
C SER A 15 -1.04 20.69 -29.30
N VAL A 16 -1.56 21.91 -29.33
CA VAL A 16 -2.96 22.23 -29.03
C VAL A 16 -3.71 22.13 -30.35
N ALA A 17 -4.62 21.17 -30.48
CA ALA A 17 -5.57 21.15 -31.58
C ALA A 17 -6.80 22.00 -31.20
N LEU A 18 -6.92 23.17 -31.83
CA LEU A 18 -8.13 23.98 -31.86
C LEU A 18 -9.09 23.38 -32.89
N ASN A 19 -10.24 22.86 -32.44
CA ASN A 19 -11.35 22.58 -33.34
C ASN A 19 -12.16 23.87 -33.54
N ALA A 20 -12.35 24.22 -34.81
CA ALA A 20 -13.04 25.42 -35.26
C ALA A 20 -14.56 25.34 -35.03
N VAL A 21 -15.09 26.49 -34.63
CA VAL A 21 -16.49 26.87 -34.47
C VAL A 21 -17.24 26.81 -35.81
N ASN A 22 -18.43 26.21 -35.81
CA ASN A 22 -19.51 26.55 -36.73
C ASN A 22 -20.57 27.38 -35.97
N SER A 23 -21.09 28.38 -36.65
CA SER A 23 -21.88 29.53 -36.21
C SER A 23 -23.33 29.19 -35.80
N LEU A 24 -23.81 29.93 -34.79
CA LEU A 24 -25.19 30.13 -34.28
C LEU A 24 -26.17 30.78 -35.31
N PRO A 25 -27.50 31.01 -35.05
CA PRO A 25 -28.23 31.17 -33.75
C PRO A 25 -29.62 30.44 -33.72
N ASP A 26 -30.52 30.48 -32.74
CA ASP A 26 -30.67 31.05 -31.38
C ASP A 26 -31.77 30.24 -30.65
N ASP A 27 -31.78 30.37 -29.33
CA ASP A 27 -32.87 30.14 -28.35
C ASP A 27 -33.31 28.74 -27.83
N ASP A 28 -33.46 28.78 -26.49
CA ASP A 28 -34.16 27.91 -25.54
C ASP A 28 -33.50 26.65 -24.93
N LYS A 29 -32.88 26.91 -23.77
CA LYS A 29 -33.20 26.33 -22.45
C LYS A 29 -32.81 24.87 -22.12
N SER A 30 -32.12 24.80 -20.98
CA SER A 30 -32.00 23.72 -19.99
C SER A 30 -30.78 22.79 -20.08
N ASP A 31 -29.94 23.02 -19.07
CA ASP A 31 -28.87 22.19 -18.55
C ASP A 31 -29.24 20.70 -18.44
N ASN A 32 -28.44 19.83 -19.04
CA ASN A 32 -27.85 18.72 -18.29
C ASN A 32 -26.67 18.10 -19.05
N LYS A 33 -25.45 18.59 -18.74
CA LYS A 33 -24.22 17.86 -19.02
C LYS A 33 -24.13 16.69 -18.05
N ASN A 34 -24.67 15.53 -18.42
CA ASN A 34 -24.24 14.27 -17.82
C ASN A 34 -22.82 13.97 -18.30
N LYS A 35 -21.86 14.52 -17.56
CA LYS A 35 -20.49 14.06 -17.47
C LYS A 35 -20.55 12.62 -16.96
N THR A 36 -20.53 11.67 -17.88
CA THR A 36 -20.28 10.26 -17.57
C THR A 36 -18.95 10.19 -16.84
N GLU A 37 -19.01 10.15 -15.51
CA GLU A 37 -17.89 9.76 -14.69
C GLU A 37 -17.51 8.35 -15.09
N LEU A 38 -16.42 8.23 -15.85
CA LEU A 38 -15.66 7.01 -15.98
C LEU A 38 -15.09 6.67 -14.59
N ASN A 39 -15.93 6.17 -13.71
CA ASN A 39 -15.51 5.34 -12.59
C ASN A 39 -15.00 4.03 -13.22
N SER A 40 -13.75 4.04 -13.68
CA SER A 40 -13.05 2.81 -14.01
C SER A 40 -13.00 1.99 -12.73
N VAL A 41 -13.85 0.95 -12.67
CA VAL A 41 -13.85 0.00 -11.58
C VAL A 41 -12.43 -0.57 -11.51
N VAL A 42 -11.67 -0.16 -10.50
CA VAL A 42 -10.32 -0.68 -10.27
C VAL A 42 -10.46 -2.17 -9.99
N LYS A 43 -10.20 -2.99 -11.00
CA LYS A 43 -10.30 -4.45 -10.89
C LYS A 43 -9.25 -4.92 -9.88
N LYS A 44 -9.71 -5.32 -8.70
CA LYS A 44 -8.87 -5.97 -7.69
C LYS A 44 -8.50 -7.38 -8.18
N THR A 45 -7.25 -7.79 -7.97
CA THR A 45 -6.71 -9.05 -8.48
C THR A 45 -6.91 -10.19 -7.49
N TRP A 46 -6.83 -9.91 -6.20
CA TRP A 46 -6.99 -10.88 -5.11
C TRP A 46 -8.12 -10.46 -4.18
N GLU A 47 -8.73 -11.44 -3.51
CA GLU A 47 -9.74 -11.21 -2.48
C GLU A 47 -9.38 -12.06 -1.26
N PHE A 48 -9.26 -11.41 -0.10
CA PHE A 48 -9.04 -12.07 1.18
C PHE A 48 -10.17 -11.74 2.15
N TYR A 49 -10.47 -12.69 3.02
CA TYR A 49 -11.48 -12.54 4.05
C TYR A 49 -10.84 -12.04 5.34
N SER A 50 -11.37 -10.94 5.87
CA SER A 50 -10.78 -10.27 7.03
C SER A 50 -11.60 -10.54 8.29
N ALA A 51 -10.99 -11.27 9.23
CA ALA A 51 -11.52 -11.45 10.59
C ALA A 51 -11.01 -10.37 11.58
N ILE A 52 -10.42 -9.28 11.06
CA ILE A 52 -9.82 -8.25 11.89
C ILE A 52 -10.93 -7.47 12.59
N LYS A 53 -11.07 -7.71 13.89
CA LYS A 53 -11.99 -6.96 14.73
C LYS A 53 -11.52 -5.51 14.87
N GLN A 54 -12.47 -4.59 14.88
CA GLN A 54 -12.19 -3.20 15.19
C GLN A 54 -11.57 -3.10 16.60
N PRO A 55 -10.40 -2.45 16.74
CA PRO A 55 -9.75 -2.33 18.03
C PRO A 55 -10.54 -1.45 18.99
N SER A 56 -10.59 -1.84 20.27
CA SER A 56 -11.13 -0.99 21.33
C SER A 56 -10.20 0.20 21.61
N ALA A 57 -10.74 1.25 22.23
CA ALA A 57 -9.95 2.43 22.62
C ALA A 57 -8.74 2.05 23.51
N ASP A 58 -8.94 1.12 24.46
CA ASP A 58 -7.87 0.64 25.32
C ASP A 58 -6.79 -0.11 24.53
N ALA A 59 -7.18 -0.91 23.53
CA ALA A 59 -6.22 -1.62 22.67
C ALA A 59 -5.38 -0.66 21.82
N LEU A 60 -5.98 0.43 21.33
CA LEU A 60 -5.28 1.49 20.61
C LEU A 60 -4.32 2.28 21.52
N ALA A 61 -4.75 2.59 22.75
CA ALA A 61 -3.89 3.27 23.74
C ALA A 61 -2.65 2.44 24.07
N ASN A 62 -2.80 1.12 24.19
CA ASN A 62 -1.70 0.19 24.46
C ASN A 62 -0.75 -0.02 23.27
N ALA A 63 -1.14 0.35 22.05
CA ALA A 63 -0.28 0.27 20.87
C ALA A 63 0.86 1.30 20.87
N GLY A 64 0.82 2.27 21.79
CA GLY A 64 1.86 3.28 21.98
C GLY A 64 1.97 4.28 20.83
N ASN A 65 3.02 5.11 20.89
CA ASN A 65 3.30 6.14 19.87
C ASN A 65 4.02 5.54 18.66
N TYR A 66 3.33 4.66 17.93
CA TYR A 66 3.85 4.15 16.67
C TYR A 66 3.96 5.28 15.63
N LYS A 67 5.06 5.30 14.88
CA LYS A 67 5.43 6.37 13.93
C LYS A 67 4.38 6.67 12.85
N PHE A 68 3.49 5.73 12.56
CA PHE A 68 2.41 5.85 11.58
C PHE A 68 1.01 5.92 12.21
N GLY A 69 0.91 6.19 13.52
CA GLY A 69 -0.35 6.27 14.25
C GLY A 69 -0.73 4.99 14.99
N GLN A 70 -1.70 5.11 15.89
CA GLN A 70 -2.07 4.07 16.85
C GLN A 70 -2.67 2.82 16.18
N GLU A 71 -3.55 2.98 15.19
CA GLU A 71 -4.16 1.85 14.48
C GLU A 71 -3.10 1.01 13.75
N ALA A 72 -2.20 1.68 13.01
CA ALA A 72 -1.07 1.03 12.37
C ALA A 72 -0.16 0.32 13.40
N GLY A 73 0.06 0.91 14.57
CA GLY A 73 0.81 0.27 15.66
C GLY A 73 0.13 -1.00 16.19
N TYR A 74 -1.18 -0.93 16.43
CA TYR A 74 -1.98 -2.05 16.90
C TYR A 74 -1.94 -3.22 15.91
N LEU A 75 -2.20 -2.93 14.62
CA LEU A 75 -2.15 -3.93 13.56
C LEU A 75 -0.74 -4.46 13.35
N TYR A 76 0.30 -3.63 13.48
CA TYR A 76 1.69 -4.09 13.39
C TYR A 76 2.02 -5.10 14.48
N ASN A 77 1.55 -4.88 15.72
CA ASN A 77 1.72 -5.84 16.81
C ASN A 77 1.01 -7.16 16.52
N GLN A 78 -0.21 -7.11 15.97
CA GLN A 78 -0.93 -8.32 15.54
C GLN A 78 -0.19 -9.07 14.42
N PHE A 79 0.26 -8.34 13.40
CA PHE A 79 1.07 -8.87 12.31
C PHE A 79 2.33 -9.56 12.85
N MET A 80 3.08 -8.92 13.76
CA MET A 80 4.27 -9.52 14.36
C MET A 80 3.95 -10.78 15.17
N LYS A 81 2.83 -10.79 15.91
CA LYS A 81 2.38 -11.96 16.69
C LYS A 81 2.04 -13.17 15.79
N ILE A 82 1.45 -12.93 14.62
CA ILE A 82 1.05 -13.96 13.67
C ILE A 82 2.25 -14.49 12.88
N TYR A 83 3.11 -13.58 12.40
CA TYR A 83 4.19 -13.91 11.47
C TYR A 83 5.49 -14.33 12.16
N VAL A 84 5.71 -13.96 13.42
CA VAL A 84 6.97 -14.23 14.15
C VAL A 84 6.70 -15.13 15.34
N VAL A 85 7.15 -16.38 15.26
CA VAL A 85 6.99 -17.38 16.32
C VAL A 85 8.33 -17.68 16.98
N ARG A 86 8.33 -17.80 18.30
CA ARG A 86 9.50 -18.23 19.07
C ARG A 86 9.27 -19.67 19.51
N GLU A 87 9.98 -20.59 18.88
CA GLU A 87 9.89 -22.02 19.15
C GLU A 87 11.07 -22.46 20.02
N GLU A 88 10.83 -23.40 20.92
CA GLU A 88 11.88 -24.01 21.72
C GLU A 88 12.69 -24.96 20.84
N VAL A 89 14.02 -24.83 20.86
CA VAL A 89 14.89 -25.62 19.97
C VAL A 89 14.99 -27.06 20.44
N VAL A 90 15.06 -27.26 21.76
CA VAL A 90 15.04 -28.55 22.44
C VAL A 90 14.39 -28.40 23.83
N PRO A 91 13.70 -29.43 24.35
CA PRO A 91 13.17 -29.39 25.71
C PRO A 91 14.27 -29.12 26.74
N GLY A 92 14.12 -28.05 27.53
CA GLY A 92 15.03 -27.68 28.61
C GLY A 92 16.17 -26.70 28.24
N ASP A 93 16.35 -26.37 26.96
CA ASP A 93 17.27 -25.30 26.55
C ASP A 93 16.52 -23.95 26.54
N PRO A 94 16.97 -22.92 27.28
CA PRO A 94 16.34 -21.60 27.27
C PRO A 94 16.46 -20.89 25.90
N THR A 95 17.28 -21.41 24.99
CA THR A 95 17.45 -20.90 23.63
C THR A 95 16.19 -21.13 22.79
N ARG A 96 15.58 -20.04 22.33
CA ARG A 96 14.41 -20.07 21.43
C ARG A 96 14.80 -19.67 20.01
N ARG A 97 14.41 -20.47 19.02
CA ARG A 97 14.53 -20.12 17.60
C ARG A 97 13.39 -19.20 17.20
N THR A 98 13.71 -18.13 16.48
CA THR A 98 12.70 -17.28 15.84
C THR A 98 12.40 -17.82 14.44
N VAL A 99 11.14 -18.15 14.19
CA VAL A 99 10.63 -18.63 12.90
C VAL A 99 9.71 -17.57 12.31
N ILE A 100 9.92 -17.24 11.04
CA ILE A 100 9.09 -16.30 10.28
C ILE A 100 8.17 -17.12 9.38
N ARG A 101 6.86 -17.03 9.63
CA ARG A 101 5.82 -17.64 8.78
C ARG A 101 5.59 -16.77 7.55
N LYS A 102 5.28 -17.36 6.39
CA LYS A 102 5.07 -16.65 5.10
C LYS A 102 6.11 -15.53 4.88
N PRO A 103 7.41 -15.89 4.80
CA PRO A 103 8.51 -14.92 4.81
C PRO A 103 8.45 -13.91 3.67
N THR A 104 7.84 -14.28 2.53
CA THR A 104 7.63 -13.39 1.38
C THR A 104 6.76 -12.19 1.76
N ILE A 105 5.59 -12.43 2.38
CA ILE A 105 4.71 -11.37 2.87
C ILE A 105 5.41 -10.57 3.97
N TYR A 106 6.06 -11.25 4.92
CA TYR A 106 6.76 -10.56 6.02
C TYR A 106 7.80 -9.57 5.52
N ASN A 107 8.67 -10.01 4.61
CA ASN A 107 9.72 -9.18 4.05
C ASN A 107 9.17 -8.02 3.22
N ALA A 108 8.06 -8.24 2.49
CA ALA A 108 7.40 -7.20 1.73
C ALA A 108 6.85 -6.09 2.64
N VAL A 109 6.14 -6.44 3.72
CA VAL A 109 5.63 -5.49 4.71
C VAL A 109 6.78 -4.65 5.30
N ARG A 110 7.89 -5.30 5.67
CA ARG A 110 9.07 -4.62 6.24
C ARG A 110 9.74 -3.67 5.22
N SER A 111 9.78 -4.06 3.95
CA SER A 111 10.31 -3.22 2.87
C SER A 111 9.45 -1.98 2.65
N ILE A 112 8.12 -2.15 2.58
CA ILE A 112 7.15 -1.06 2.44
C ILE A 112 7.22 -0.10 3.64
N GLU A 113 7.24 -0.62 4.87
CA GLU A 113 7.37 0.19 6.09
C GLU A 113 8.61 1.10 6.04
N LYS A 114 9.74 0.55 5.59
CA LYS A 114 11.00 1.29 5.45
C LYS A 114 10.88 2.38 4.37
N GLN A 115 10.22 2.10 3.25
CA GLN A 115 10.01 3.06 2.18
C GLN A 115 9.08 4.19 2.61
N LEU A 116 7.92 3.88 3.18
CA LEU A 116 6.97 4.88 3.66
C LEU A 116 7.58 5.78 4.75
N ASN A 117 8.43 5.21 5.62
CA ASN A 117 9.16 6.01 6.61
C ASN A 117 10.15 7.00 5.96
N LYS A 118 10.77 6.62 4.83
CA LYS A 118 11.64 7.54 4.07
C LYS A 118 10.81 8.64 3.40
N GLU A 119 9.66 8.30 2.84
CA GLU A 119 8.76 9.26 2.18
C GLU A 119 8.19 10.27 3.18
N LEU A 120 7.81 9.81 4.38
CA LEU A 120 7.40 10.68 5.48
C LEU A 120 8.53 11.64 5.89
N LYS A 121 9.74 11.12 6.08
CA LYS A 121 10.91 11.95 6.47
C LYS A 121 11.36 12.93 5.39
N SER A 122 11.08 12.63 4.13
CA SER A 122 11.39 13.49 2.99
C SER A 122 10.23 14.41 2.60
N ASN A 123 9.16 14.46 3.40
CA ASN A 123 7.93 15.23 3.15
C ASN A 123 7.29 14.95 1.79
N LYS A 124 7.53 13.76 1.20
CA LYS A 124 6.88 13.32 -0.05
C LYS A 124 5.46 12.82 0.16
N MET A 125 5.16 12.34 1.37
CA MET A 125 3.83 11.92 1.81
C MET A 125 3.54 12.49 3.19
N THR A 126 2.27 12.82 3.43
CA THR A 126 1.82 13.23 4.76
C THR A 126 1.74 12.05 5.72
N ARG A 127 1.63 12.34 7.03
CA ARG A 127 1.50 11.30 8.05
C ARG A 127 0.21 10.50 7.86
N GLU A 128 -0.87 11.17 7.46
CA GLU A 128 -2.19 10.59 7.25
C GLU A 128 -2.18 9.63 6.05
N GLN A 129 -1.52 10.02 4.96
CA GLN A 129 -1.36 9.15 3.79
C GLN A 129 -0.55 7.90 4.14
N VAL A 130 0.60 8.07 4.80
CA VAL A 130 1.43 6.94 5.23
C VAL A 130 0.70 6.01 6.21
N ALA A 131 -0.08 6.59 7.14
CA ALA A 131 -0.90 5.83 8.07
C ALA A 131 -1.95 4.99 7.34
N ALA A 132 -2.67 5.58 6.38
CA ALA A 132 -3.68 4.89 5.59
C ALA A 132 -3.08 3.73 4.77
N GLU A 133 -2.00 3.99 4.03
CA GLU A 133 -1.33 2.99 3.20
C GLU A 133 -0.80 1.83 4.04
N PHE A 134 -0.08 2.13 5.12
CA PHE A 134 0.51 1.08 5.94
C PHE A 134 -0.53 0.27 6.71
N THR A 135 -1.61 0.92 7.15
CA THR A 135 -2.77 0.25 7.76
C THR A 135 -3.39 -0.75 6.79
N ASN A 136 -3.61 -0.35 5.53
CA ASN A 136 -4.12 -1.26 4.50
C ASN A 136 -3.17 -2.46 4.27
N VAL A 137 -1.86 -2.20 4.13
CA VAL A 137 -0.84 -3.24 3.98
C VAL A 137 -0.90 -4.25 5.13
N LEU A 138 -1.04 -3.79 6.38
CA LEU A 138 -1.14 -4.66 7.55
C LEU A 138 -2.44 -5.46 7.56
N LYS A 139 -3.59 -4.85 7.24
CA LYS A 139 -4.87 -5.55 7.17
C LYS A 139 -4.83 -6.67 6.12
N VAL A 140 -4.26 -6.38 4.95
CA VAL A 140 -4.05 -7.36 3.88
C VAL A 140 -3.09 -8.46 4.33
N ALA A 141 -1.95 -8.13 4.92
CA ALA A 141 -0.99 -9.13 5.39
C ALA A 141 -1.62 -10.08 6.43
N ILE A 142 -2.31 -9.52 7.44
CA ILE A 142 -2.98 -10.32 8.47
C ILE A 142 -4.04 -11.24 7.84
N SER A 143 -4.85 -10.73 6.91
CA SER A 143 -5.91 -11.52 6.26
C SER A 143 -5.36 -12.58 5.30
N ALA A 144 -4.22 -12.30 4.66
CA ALA A 144 -3.53 -13.24 3.77
C ALA A 144 -2.95 -14.46 4.51
N TYR A 145 -2.80 -14.39 5.83
CA TYR A 145 -2.19 -15.47 6.60
C TYR A 145 -3.02 -16.76 6.57
N ASP A 146 -4.35 -16.64 6.75
CA ASP A 146 -5.29 -17.77 6.71
C ASP A 146 -5.97 -17.94 5.33
N SER A 147 -5.55 -17.15 4.33
CA SER A 147 -6.08 -17.21 2.97
C SER A 147 -5.17 -18.02 2.04
N GLU A 148 -5.75 -18.50 0.92
CA GLU A 148 -4.98 -19.02 -0.21
C GLU A 148 -4.23 -17.87 -0.91
N SER A 149 -2.97 -17.65 -0.51
CA SER A 149 -2.19 -16.46 -0.88
C SER A 149 -1.04 -16.73 -1.86
N GLU A 150 -0.94 -17.92 -2.44
CA GLU A 150 0.23 -18.34 -3.24
C GLU A 150 0.51 -17.40 -4.42
N SER A 151 -0.50 -17.11 -5.25
CA SER A 151 -0.34 -16.18 -6.39
C SER A 151 -0.04 -14.74 -5.97
N PHE A 152 -0.48 -14.34 -4.77
CA PHE A 152 -0.15 -13.05 -4.17
C PHE A 152 1.31 -13.04 -3.70
N GLU A 153 1.77 -14.11 -3.05
CA GLU A 153 3.16 -14.27 -2.64
C GLU A 153 4.11 -14.31 -3.85
N ASP A 154 3.71 -14.95 -4.95
CA ASP A 154 4.48 -14.92 -6.21
C ASP A 154 4.63 -13.50 -6.75
N ALA A 155 3.55 -12.72 -6.77
CA ALA A 155 3.59 -11.32 -7.19
C ALA A 155 4.50 -10.47 -6.29
N LEU A 156 4.47 -10.70 -4.97
CA LEU A 156 5.40 -10.04 -4.04
C LEU A 156 6.85 -10.47 -4.29
N GLN A 157 7.09 -11.74 -4.57
CA GLN A 157 8.44 -12.26 -4.81
C GLN A 157 9.04 -11.70 -6.10
N ILE A 158 8.24 -11.54 -7.16
CA ILE A 158 8.65 -10.88 -8.41
C ILE A 158 9.08 -9.44 -8.13
N ASN A 159 8.32 -8.72 -7.30
CA ASN A 159 8.52 -7.30 -7.01
C ASN A 159 9.43 -7.03 -5.80
N ARG A 160 10.05 -8.05 -5.19
CA ARG A 160 10.76 -7.98 -3.89
C ARG A 160 11.83 -6.89 -3.75
N LYS A 161 12.33 -6.34 -4.87
CA LYS A 161 13.36 -5.29 -4.89
C LYS A 161 12.79 -3.87 -4.98
N ASN A 162 11.51 -3.70 -5.32
CA ASN A 162 10.87 -2.40 -5.48
C ASN A 162 9.71 -2.24 -4.49
N ALA A 163 9.91 -1.44 -3.44
CA ALA A 163 8.91 -1.22 -2.40
C ALA A 163 7.63 -0.53 -2.91
N THR A 164 7.72 0.29 -3.97
CA THR A 164 6.56 0.94 -4.58
C THR A 164 5.69 -0.07 -5.33
N ASP A 165 6.32 -1.00 -6.05
CA ASP A 165 5.60 -2.07 -6.74
C ASP A 165 4.98 -3.06 -5.73
N LEU A 166 5.71 -3.38 -4.65
CA LEU A 166 5.16 -4.15 -3.54
C LEU A 166 3.90 -3.46 -2.97
N LEU A 167 3.95 -2.17 -2.68
CA LEU A 167 2.79 -1.42 -2.19
C LEU A 167 1.60 -1.53 -3.15
N SER A 168 1.85 -1.40 -4.46
CA SER A 168 0.82 -1.54 -5.49
C SER A 168 0.18 -2.94 -5.49
N VAL A 169 0.96 -4.00 -5.24
CA VAL A 169 0.44 -5.38 -5.10
C VAL A 169 -0.53 -5.47 -3.91
N PHE A 170 -0.18 -4.90 -2.76
CA PHE A 170 -1.08 -4.84 -1.59
C PHE A 170 -2.34 -4.03 -1.85
N GLN A 171 -2.24 -2.91 -2.59
CA GLN A 171 -3.39 -2.08 -2.94
C GLN A 171 -4.37 -2.78 -3.90
N ASN A 172 -3.91 -3.78 -4.67
CA ASN A 172 -4.74 -4.56 -5.59
C ASN A 172 -5.47 -5.74 -4.93
N VAL A 173 -5.43 -5.83 -3.61
CA VAL A 173 -6.22 -6.79 -2.82
C VAL A 173 -7.55 -6.16 -2.40
N LYS A 174 -8.63 -6.92 -2.55
CA LYS A 174 -9.94 -6.65 -1.94
C LYS A 174 -9.99 -7.35 -0.59
N LEU A 175 -10.42 -6.63 0.45
CA LEU A 175 -10.73 -7.22 1.75
C LEU A 175 -12.23 -7.32 1.90
N THR A 176 -12.71 -8.52 2.22
CA THR A 176 -14.13 -8.79 2.49
C THR A 176 -14.26 -9.16 3.96
N GLU A 177 -15.03 -8.37 4.71
CA GLU A 177 -15.28 -8.63 6.13
C GLU A 177 -16.19 -9.85 6.30
N ILE A 178 -15.94 -10.65 7.33
CA ILE A 178 -16.72 -11.84 7.69
C ILE A 178 -17.36 -11.73 9.06
#